data_AF-A0A3M1NMA2-F1
#
_entry.id   AF-A0A3M1NMA2-F1
#
_cell.length_a   1.000
_cell.length_b   1.000
_cell.length_c   1.000
_cell.angle_alpha   90.00
_cell.angle_beta   90.00
_cell.angle_gamma   90.00
#
_symmetry.space_group_name_H-M   'P 1'
#
loop_
_entity.id
_entity.type
_entity.pdbx_description
1 polymer ?
#
loop_
_entity_poly.entity_id
_entity_poly.type
_entity_poly.pdbx_seq_one_letter_code
_entity_poly.pdbx_strand_id
1 'polypeptide(L)'
;MSIVLAILMSGLILGYVLYPLFMKNKLSIPIPLGNGDSSLRYLMEAKTEALRAIKEIDFEYQLGKISREDYEELKGEYQRKAVEVLKQLDALQNSENEDDPLEKEIKNYRQKLVKSGSQLGKMYCPHCGKEVKSSYHYCVHCGKQLHQN
;
A
#
# COMPACT_ATOMS: atom_id res chain seq x y z
N MET A 1 -9.65 28.88 56.24
CA MET A 1 -8.83 29.42 55.12
C MET A 1 -8.27 28.30 54.24
N SER A 2 -7.71 27.23 54.81
CA SER A 2 -7.18 26.07 54.07
C SER A 2 -8.21 25.32 53.21
N ILE A 3 -9.43 25.08 53.71
CA ILE A 3 -10.49 24.36 52.97
C ILE A 3 -10.92 25.14 51.72
N VAL A 4 -11.02 26.47 51.83
CA VAL A 4 -11.38 27.34 50.70
C VAL A 4 -10.32 27.28 49.62
N LEU A 5 -9.02 27.29 49.99
CA LEU A 5 -7.91 27.16 49.06
C LEU A 5 -7.89 25.79 48.37
N ALA A 6 -8.19 24.71 49.08
CA ALA A 6 -8.24 23.37 48.52
C ALA A 6 -9.34 23.22 47.44
N ILE A 7 -10.53 23.77 47.71
CA ILE A 7 -11.65 23.74 46.75
C ILE A 7 -11.33 24.55 45.49
N LEU A 8 -10.70 25.72 45.66
CA LEU A 8 -10.34 26.60 44.55
C LEU A 8 -9.30 25.95 43.63
N MET A 9 -8.27 25.32 44.21
CA MET A 9 -7.25 24.57 43.47
C MET A 9 -7.84 23.35 42.75
N SER A 10 -8.72 22.60 43.43
CA SER A 10 -9.40 21.44 42.83
C SER A 10 -10.25 21.86 41.62
N GLY A 11 -11.02 22.95 41.75
CA GLY A 11 -11.81 23.49 40.65
C GLY A 11 -10.98 23.96 39.46
N LEU A 12 -9.82 24.58 39.71
CA LEU A 12 -8.88 24.99 38.66
C LEU A 12 -8.31 23.79 37.89
N ILE A 13 -7.89 22.75 38.60
CA ILE A 13 -7.38 21.51 38.00
C ILE A 13 -8.48 20.81 37.21
N LEU A 14 -9.67 20.67 37.80
CA LEU A 14 -10.81 20.05 37.14
C LEU A 14 -11.20 20.81 35.87
N GLY A 15 -11.23 22.14 35.94
CA GLY A 15 -11.47 23.02 34.80
C GLY A 15 -10.40 22.85 33.71
N TYR A 16 -9.12 22.79 34.08
CA TYR A 16 -8.03 22.56 33.15
C TYR A 16 -8.12 21.20 32.45
N VAL A 17 -8.49 20.14 33.18
CA VAL A 17 -8.66 18.78 32.65
C VAL A 17 -9.91 18.65 31.77
N LEU A 18 -11.00 19.37 32.10
CA LEU A 18 -12.25 19.35 31.31
C LEU A 18 -12.24 20.33 30.13
N TYR A 19 -11.38 21.35 30.15
CA TYR A 19 -11.19 22.29 29.06
C TYR A 19 -10.94 21.64 27.69
N PRO A 20 -10.06 20.63 27.52
CA PRO A 20 -9.85 19.97 26.23
C PRO A 20 -11.07 19.22 25.71
N LEU A 21 -12.00 18.80 26.58
CA LEU A 21 -13.26 18.16 26.16
C LEU A 21 -14.28 19.15 25.60
N PHE A 22 -14.25 20.41 26.06
CA PHE A 22 -15.19 21.45 25.61
C PHE A 22 -14.64 22.32 24.49
N MET A 23 -13.31 22.35 24.29
CA MET A 23 -12.73 22.92 23.09
C MET A 23 -13.01 22.00 21.91
N LYS A 24 -14.12 22.29 21.20
CA LYS A 24 -14.33 21.84 19.81
C LYS A 24 -13.10 22.26 19.01
N ASN A 25 -12.25 21.28 18.75
CA ASN A 25 -10.88 21.44 18.29
C ASN A 25 -10.80 22.19 16.95
N LYS A 26 -10.61 23.51 17.01
CA LYS A 26 -9.99 24.30 15.93
C LYS A 26 -8.48 24.43 16.16
N LEU A 27 -7.83 23.41 16.72
CA LEU A 27 -6.39 23.27 16.57
C LEU A 27 -6.13 22.71 15.18
N SER A 28 -6.05 23.61 14.21
CA SER A 28 -5.34 23.37 12.97
C SER A 28 -3.84 23.33 13.28
N ILE A 29 -3.38 22.20 13.82
CA ILE A 29 -2.01 21.77 13.53
C ILE A 29 -1.99 21.62 12.01
N PRO A 30 -1.08 22.27 11.26
CA PRO A 30 -0.92 22.00 9.83
C PRO A 30 -0.24 20.62 9.69
N ILE A 31 -0.91 19.58 10.17
CA ILE A 31 -0.76 18.25 9.62
C ILE A 31 -1.40 18.39 8.24
N PRO A 32 -0.73 17.99 7.15
CA PRO A 32 -1.31 18.02 5.81
C PRO A 32 -2.39 16.93 5.72
N LEU A 33 -3.46 17.05 6.52
CA LEU A 33 -4.67 16.25 6.43
C LEU A 33 -5.45 16.78 5.22
N GLY A 34 -4.92 16.47 4.04
CA GLY A 34 -5.72 16.43 2.84
C GLY A 34 -6.83 15.41 3.03
N ASN A 35 -7.96 15.61 2.36
CA ASN A 35 -9.09 14.69 2.40
C ASN A 35 -8.72 13.23 1.99
N GLY A 36 -7.54 13.01 1.40
CA GLY A 36 -6.99 11.68 1.09
C GLY A 36 -6.51 10.89 2.32
N ASP A 37 -6.09 11.55 3.40
CA ASP A 37 -5.53 10.89 4.58
C ASP A 37 -6.56 10.04 5.34
N SER A 38 -7.83 10.45 5.34
CA SER A 38 -8.90 9.71 6.03
C SER A 38 -9.24 8.42 5.31
N SER A 39 -9.33 8.46 3.97
CA SER A 39 -9.52 7.28 3.13
C SER A 39 -8.33 6.34 3.25
N LEU A 40 -7.09 6.83 3.12
CA LEU A 40 -5.89 6.01 3.27
C LEU A 40 -5.85 5.29 4.63
N ARG A 41 -6.16 5.99 5.72
CA ARG A 41 -6.20 5.41 7.06
C ARG A 41 -7.28 4.34 7.21
N TYR A 42 -8.48 4.59 6.69
CA TYR A 42 -9.55 3.61 6.68
C TYR A 42 -9.15 2.34 5.94
N LEU A 43 -8.55 2.47 4.75
CA LEU A 43 -8.07 1.33 3.99
C LEU A 43 -6.93 0.57 4.70
N MET A 44 -6.01 1.29 5.34
CA MET A 44 -4.93 0.66 6.13
C MET A 44 -5.47 -0.12 7.34
N GLU A 45 -6.52 0.39 7.98
CA GLU A 45 -7.22 -0.29 9.06
C GLU A 45 -7.93 -1.55 8.56
N ALA A 46 -8.69 -1.44 7.46
CA ALA A 46 -9.36 -2.57 6.82
C ALA A 46 -8.38 -3.67 6.37
N LYS A 47 -7.21 -3.29 5.84
CA LYS A 47 -6.12 -4.22 5.51
C LYS A 47 -5.65 -4.97 6.75
N THR A 48 -5.42 -4.24 7.84
CA THR A 48 -4.91 -4.81 9.09
C THR A 48 -5.92 -5.78 9.70
N GLU A 49 -7.20 -5.42 9.65
CA GLU A 49 -8.31 -6.26 10.11
C GLU A 49 -8.39 -7.56 9.32
N ALA A 50 -8.41 -7.49 7.97
CA ALA A 50 -8.49 -8.68 7.12
C ALA A 50 -7.30 -9.63 7.35
N LEU A 51 -6.07 -9.09 7.47
CA LEU A 51 -4.88 -9.90 7.72
C LEU A 51 -4.88 -10.52 9.12
N ARG A 52 -5.37 -9.79 10.13
CA ARG A 52 -5.51 -10.34 11.49
C ARG A 52 -6.50 -11.51 11.49
N ALA A 53 -7.64 -11.35 10.82
CA ALA A 53 -8.64 -12.41 10.72
C ALA A 53 -8.07 -13.67 10.04
N ILE A 54 -7.34 -13.53 8.93
CA ILE A 54 -6.67 -14.67 8.28
C ILE A 54 -5.72 -15.38 9.25
N LYS A 55 -4.94 -14.62 10.03
CA LYS A 55 -4.00 -15.19 11.00
C LYS A 55 -4.72 -15.93 12.14
N GLU A 56 -5.87 -15.43 12.59
CA GLU A 56 -6.70 -16.08 13.59
C GLU A 56 -7.30 -17.38 13.05
N ILE A 57 -7.84 -17.36 11.83
CA ILE A 57 -8.36 -18.55 11.14
C ILE A 57 -7.26 -19.62 10.97
N ASP A 58 -6.06 -19.22 10.53
CA ASP A 58 -4.91 -20.12 10.42
C ASP A 58 -4.55 -20.75 11.77
N PHE A 59 -4.63 -19.97 12.85
CA PHE A 59 -4.34 -20.45 14.20
C PHE A 59 -5.41 -21.43 14.70
N GLU A 60 -6.70 -21.13 14.50
CA GLU A 60 -7.80 -22.02 14.89
C GLU A 60 -7.73 -23.36 14.17
N TYR A 61 -7.42 -23.35 12.87
CA TYR A 61 -7.22 -24.58 12.10
C TYR A 61 -6.01 -25.39 12.59
N GLN A 62 -4.87 -24.72 12.87
CA GLN A 62 -3.68 -25.39 13.42
C GLN A 62 -3.93 -26.02 14.80
N LEU A 63 -4.82 -25.42 15.59
CA LEU A 63 -5.28 -25.98 16.86
C LEU A 63 -6.33 -27.08 16.72
N GLY A 64 -6.79 -27.37 15.50
CA GLY A 64 -7.84 -28.35 15.23
C GLY A 64 -9.23 -27.93 15.70
N LYS A 65 -9.47 -26.62 15.90
CA LYS A 65 -10.78 -26.11 16.36
C LYS A 65 -11.83 -26.07 15.25
N ILE A 66 -11.40 -25.95 14.00
CA ILE A 66 -12.26 -25.84 12.82
C ILE A 66 -11.90 -26.90 11.80
N SER A 67 -12.90 -27.31 11.00
CA SER A 67 -12.70 -28.27 9.92
C SER A 67 -11.87 -27.67 8.78
N ARG A 68 -11.40 -28.53 7.86
CA ARG A 68 -10.67 -28.06 6.69
C ARG A 68 -11.59 -27.28 5.75
N GLU A 69 -12.83 -27.73 5.62
CA GLU A 69 -13.85 -27.12 4.78
C GLU A 69 -14.15 -25.70 5.25
N ASP A 70 -14.41 -25.52 6.56
CA ASP A 70 -14.67 -24.20 7.15
C ASP A 70 -13.44 -23.28 7.03
N TYR A 71 -12.24 -23.85 7.23
CA TYR A 71 -10.99 -23.12 7.07
C TYR A 71 -10.83 -22.55 5.65
N GLU A 72 -11.01 -23.39 4.63
CA GLU A 72 -10.87 -22.98 3.23
C GLU A 72 -11.92 -21.91 2.85
N GLU A 73 -13.15 -22.04 3.35
CA GLU A 73 -14.22 -21.07 3.13
C GLU A 73 -13.93 -19.71 3.79
N LEU A 74 -13.71 -19.69 5.11
CA LEU A 74 -13.46 -18.46 5.85
C LEU A 74 -12.19 -17.77 5.36
N LYS A 75 -11.10 -18.52 5.17
CA LYS A 75 -9.84 -17.96 4.67
C LYS A 75 -10.02 -17.34 3.28
N GLY A 76 -10.76 -18.01 2.39
CA GLY A 76 -11.05 -17.51 1.05
C GLY A 76 -11.83 -16.19 1.08
N GLU A 77 -12.80 -16.05 1.98
CA GLU A 77 -13.54 -14.79 2.16
C GLU A 77 -12.63 -13.62 2.56
N TYR A 78 -11.83 -13.79 3.60
CA TYR A 78 -10.96 -12.72 4.09
C TYR A 78 -9.81 -12.43 3.11
N GLN A 79 -9.32 -13.42 2.37
CA GLN A 79 -8.37 -13.19 1.28
C GLN A 79 -8.96 -12.31 0.18
N ARG A 80 -10.21 -12.55 -0.22
CA ARG A 80 -10.90 -11.68 -1.20
C ARG A 80 -11.03 -10.25 -0.68
N LYS A 81 -11.42 -10.06 0.59
CA LYS A 81 -11.47 -8.74 1.24
C LYS A 81 -10.09 -8.06 1.24
N ALA A 82 -9.04 -8.77 1.62
CA ALA A 82 -7.68 -8.24 1.66
C ALA A 82 -7.19 -7.81 0.26
N VAL A 83 -7.44 -8.61 -0.77
CA VAL A 83 -7.08 -8.28 -2.16
C VAL A 83 -7.80 -7.03 -2.65
N GLU A 84 -9.09 -6.89 -2.32
CA GLU A 84 -9.88 -5.71 -2.70
C GLU A 84 -9.31 -4.43 -2.05
N VAL A 85 -9.04 -4.46 -0.75
CA VAL A 85 -8.46 -3.31 -0.03
C VAL A 85 -7.07 -2.96 -0.58
N LEU A 86 -6.24 -3.96 -0.87
CA LEU A 86 -4.91 -3.73 -1.45
C LEU A 86 -4.98 -3.06 -2.82
N LYS A 87 -5.91 -3.47 -3.69
CA LYS A 87 -6.11 -2.81 -4.99
C LYS A 87 -6.48 -1.34 -4.86
N GLN A 88 -7.32 -1.02 -3.88
CA GLN A 88 -7.72 0.37 -3.66
C GLN A 88 -6.58 1.20 -3.07
N LEU A 89 -5.73 0.63 -2.20
CA LEU A 89 -4.50 1.27 -1.72
C LEU A 89 -3.52 1.53 -2.87
N ASP A 90 -3.31 0.55 -3.74
CA ASP A 90 -2.44 0.69 -4.92
C ASP A 90 -2.97 1.79 -5.87
N ALA A 91 -4.29 1.90 -6.04
CA ALA A 91 -4.89 2.95 -6.85
C ALA A 91 -4.66 4.35 -6.27
N LEU A 92 -4.81 4.52 -4.95
CA LEU A 92 -4.51 5.79 -4.26
C LEU A 92 -3.02 6.14 -4.39
N GLN A 93 -2.14 5.19 -4.13
CA GLN A 93 -0.70 5.40 -4.24
C GLN A 93 -0.27 5.74 -5.68
N ASN A 94 -0.84 5.06 -6.68
CA ASN A 94 -0.57 5.37 -8.08
C ASN A 94 -1.09 6.76 -8.47
N SER A 95 -2.25 7.19 -7.96
CA SER A 95 -2.76 8.54 -8.23
C SER A 95 -1.88 9.63 -7.63
N GLU A 96 -1.30 9.42 -6.45
CA GLU A 96 -0.32 10.35 -5.87
C GLU A 96 0.99 10.38 -6.69
N ASN A 97 1.42 9.23 -7.20
CA ASN A 97 2.65 9.11 -8.00
C ASN A 97 2.48 9.63 -9.44
N GLU A 98 1.28 9.62 -10.03
CA GLU A 98 1.06 10.16 -11.38
C GLU A 98 1.35 11.66 -11.48
N ASP A 99 1.17 12.39 -10.38
CA ASP A 99 1.48 13.81 -10.26
C ASP A 99 2.94 14.09 -9.81
N ASP A 100 3.73 13.05 -9.51
CA ASP A 100 5.14 13.20 -9.14
C ASP A 100 5.97 13.63 -10.38
N PRO A 101 6.65 14.80 -10.34
CA PRO A 101 7.52 15.24 -11.43
C PRO A 101 8.59 14.21 -11.80
N LEU A 102 9.09 13.42 -10.83
CA LEU A 102 10.08 12.38 -11.05
C LEU A 102 9.51 11.22 -11.88
N GLU A 103 8.32 10.71 -11.52
CA GLU A 103 7.68 9.62 -12.27
C GLU A 103 7.30 10.05 -13.69
N LYS A 104 6.87 11.30 -13.85
CA LYS A 104 6.64 11.90 -15.17
C LYS A 104 7.91 11.92 -16.02
N GLU A 105 9.05 12.29 -15.43
CA GLU A 105 10.35 12.27 -16.11
C GLU A 105 10.78 10.83 -16.48
N ILE A 106 10.63 9.88 -15.57
CA ILE A 106 10.93 8.45 -15.81
C ILE A 106 10.08 7.91 -16.96
N LYS A 107 8.77 8.20 -16.98
CA LYS A 107 7.85 7.80 -18.06
C LYS A 107 8.28 8.35 -19.41
N ASN A 108 8.64 9.63 -19.47
CA ASN A 108 9.14 10.27 -20.68
C ASN A 108 10.46 9.62 -21.15
N TYR A 109 11.37 9.33 -20.23
CA TYR A 109 12.64 8.66 -20.54
C TYR A 109 12.41 7.25 -21.10
N ARG A 110 11.53 6.45 -20.46
CA ARG A 110 11.15 5.12 -20.95
C ARG A 110 10.53 5.18 -22.36
N GLN A 111 9.65 6.14 -22.62
CA GLN A 111 9.06 6.31 -23.96
C GLN A 111 10.10 6.66 -25.02
N LYS A 112 11.09 7.51 -24.69
CA LYS A 112 12.22 7.81 -25.58
C LYS A 112 13.01 6.53 -25.89
N LEU A 113 13.32 5.72 -24.88
CA LEU A 113 14.01 4.44 -25.07
C LEU A 113 13.22 3.45 -25.94
N VAL A 114 11.89 3.38 -25.79
CA VAL A 114 11.05 2.51 -26.63
C VAL A 114 11.06 2.96 -28.09
N LYS A 115 10.98 4.27 -28.35
CA LYS A 115 11.04 4.83 -29.71
C LYS A 115 12.41 4.60 -30.37
N SER A 116 13.50 4.80 -29.63
CA SER A 116 14.84 4.46 -30.12
C SER A 116 15.00 2.95 -30.31
N GLY A 117 14.43 2.15 -29.40
CA GLY A 117 14.43 0.69 -29.41
C GLY A 117 13.61 0.05 -30.54
N SER A 118 12.59 0.73 -31.06
CA SER A 118 11.75 0.24 -32.16
C SER A 118 12.39 0.42 -33.54
N GLN A 119 13.47 1.20 -33.63
CA GLN A 119 14.28 1.34 -34.84
C GLN A 119 15.35 0.26 -34.98
N LEU A 120 15.60 -0.51 -33.90
CA LEU A 120 16.53 -1.64 -33.94
C LEU A 120 15.87 -2.85 -34.59
N GLY A 121 16.56 -3.43 -35.58
CA GLY A 121 16.08 -4.56 -36.36
C GLY A 121 15.71 -5.77 -35.49
N LYS A 122 14.80 -6.59 -36.00
CA LYS A 122 14.42 -7.88 -35.43
C LYS A 122 15.39 -8.95 -35.93
N MET A 123 15.78 -9.88 -35.07
CA MET A 123 16.59 -11.04 -35.44
C MET A 123 16.03 -12.30 -34.77
N TYR A 124 16.43 -13.48 -35.22
CA TYR A 124 16.06 -14.74 -34.58
C TYR A 124 17.18 -15.20 -33.64
N CYS A 125 16.81 -15.66 -32.45
CA CYS A 125 17.77 -16.20 -31.50
C CYS A 125 18.41 -17.50 -32.06
N PRO A 126 19.75 -17.60 -32.14
CA PRO A 126 20.42 -18.79 -32.68
C PRO A 126 20.25 -20.04 -31.78
N HIS A 127 19.82 -19.87 -30.53
CA HIS A 127 19.67 -20.96 -29.58
C HIS A 127 18.26 -21.54 -29.46
N CYS A 128 17.22 -20.76 -29.73
CA CYS A 128 15.82 -21.19 -29.58
C CYS A 128 14.91 -20.83 -30.76
N GLY A 129 15.42 -20.11 -31.75
CA GLY A 129 14.69 -19.76 -32.97
C GLY A 129 13.59 -18.71 -32.81
N LYS A 130 13.38 -18.15 -31.61
CA LYS A 130 12.36 -17.10 -31.41
C LYS A 130 12.87 -15.72 -31.81
N GLU A 131 11.95 -14.86 -32.25
CA GLU A 131 12.24 -13.49 -32.63
C GLU A 131 12.64 -12.65 -31.40
N VAL A 132 13.73 -11.89 -31.53
CA VAL A 132 14.29 -11.02 -30.49
C VAL A 132 14.78 -9.70 -31.10
N LYS A 133 14.87 -8.65 -30.29
CA LYS A 133 15.46 -7.38 -30.74
C LYS A 133 16.97 -7.52 -30.87
N SER A 134 17.54 -7.00 -31.96
CA SER A 134 18.99 -7.03 -32.22
C SER A 134 19.84 -6.33 -31.15
N SER A 135 19.29 -5.34 -30.43
CA SER A 135 19.96 -4.66 -29.30
C SER A 135 20.10 -5.51 -28.04
N TYR A 136 19.40 -6.64 -27.94
CA TYR A 136 19.42 -7.44 -26.73
C TYR A 136 20.72 -8.25 -26.65
N HIS A 137 21.35 -8.20 -25.47
CA HIS A 137 22.52 -9.01 -25.17
C HIS A 137 22.13 -10.45 -24.82
N TYR A 138 20.90 -10.67 -24.31
CA TYR A 138 20.36 -11.97 -23.91
C TYR A 138 18.97 -12.20 -24.50
N CYS A 139 18.66 -13.46 -24.79
CA CYS A 139 17.34 -13.86 -25.29
C CYS A 139 16.30 -13.81 -24.17
N VAL A 140 15.23 -13.01 -24.35
CA VAL A 140 14.10 -12.93 -23.40
C VAL A 140 13.27 -14.22 -23.30
N HIS A 141 13.49 -15.19 -24.20
CA HIS A 141 12.75 -16.44 -24.22
C HIS A 141 13.50 -17.65 -23.68
N CYS A 142 14.83 -17.70 -23.84
CA CYS A 142 15.64 -18.85 -23.40
C CYS A 142 16.82 -18.45 -22.51
N GLY A 143 17.03 -17.16 -22.24
CA GLY A 143 18.06 -16.64 -21.34
C GLY A 143 19.48 -16.65 -21.88
N LYS A 144 19.76 -17.31 -23.00
CA LYS A 144 21.12 -17.39 -23.57
C LYS A 144 21.57 -16.08 -24.21
N GLN A 145 22.87 -15.80 -24.10
CA GLN A 145 23.50 -14.62 -24.68
C GLN A 145 23.41 -14.66 -26.21
N LEU A 146 23.15 -13.51 -26.83
CA LEU A 146 22.94 -13.37 -28.28
C LEU A 146 24.20 -12.90 -29.02
N HIS A 147 25.08 -12.18 -28.32
CA HIS A 147 26.36 -11.71 -28.85
C HIS A 147 27.49 -12.42 -28.08
N GLN A 148 28.22 -13.31 -28.76
CA GLN A 148 29.47 -13.88 -28.26
C GLN A 148 30.61 -12.98 -28.70
N ASN A 149 31.18 -12.22 -27.77
CA ASN A 149 32.58 -11.84 -27.80
C ASN A 149 33.29 -12.66 -26.73
#